data_AF-A0A414MAS6-F1
#
_entry.id   AF-A0A414MAS6-F1
#
_cell.length_a   1.000
_cell.length_b   1.000
_cell.length_c   1.000
_cell.angle_alpha   90.00
_cell.angle_beta   90.00
_cell.angle_gamma   90.00
#
_symmetry.space_group_name_H-M   'P 1'
#
loop_
_entity.id
_entity.type
_entity.pdbx_description
1 polymer ?
#
loop_
_entity_poly.entity_id
_entity_poly.type
_entity_poly.pdbx_seq_one_letter_code
_entity_poly.pdbx_strand_id
1 'polypeptide(L)'
;MWILIISLIALAVVAAIAGIVRNRKLQKKIDNGELDAMPEVQEVDIECCGQHEVCEKESLLAAVSKKIEYYDDEELDKYIGTAADRYTPEQEEEFRDVFYTMQSEDVAGWVRSLQLRGIALPDNIKDEVFLIVGERRENH
;
A
#
# COMPACT_ATOMS: atom_id res chain seq x y z
N MET A 1 -49.63 -8.36 7.75
CA MET A 1 -48.85 -7.11 7.85
C MET A 1 -48.17 -6.93 9.21
N TRP A 2 -48.85 -7.19 10.33
CA TRP A 2 -48.25 -7.07 11.68
C TRP A 2 -47.06 -8.02 11.95
N ILE A 3 -47.09 -9.25 11.42
CA ILE A 3 -46.01 -10.24 11.60
C ILE A 3 -44.70 -9.75 10.97
N LEU A 4 -44.76 -9.06 9.82
CA LEU A 4 -43.58 -8.49 9.16
C LEU A 4 -42.99 -7.32 9.95
N ILE A 5 -43.84 -6.52 10.58
CA ILE A 5 -43.41 -5.39 11.42
C ILE A 5 -42.72 -5.93 12.68
N ILE A 6 -43.28 -6.97 13.31
CA ILE A 6 -42.69 -7.62 14.49
C ILE A 6 -41.36 -8.28 14.15
N SER A 7 -41.24 -8.94 12.99
CA SER A 7 -39.97 -9.56 12.59
C SER A 7 -38.89 -8.53 12.28
N LEU A 8 -39.24 -7.40 11.65
CA LEU A 8 -38.31 -6.30 11.39
C LEU A 8 -37.78 -5.68 12.68
N ILE A 9 -38.67 -5.44 13.66
CA ILE A 9 -38.28 -4.91 14.97
C ILE A 9 -37.37 -5.92 15.70
N ALA A 10 -37.72 -7.21 15.68
CA ALA A 10 -36.90 -8.24 16.29
C ALA A 10 -35.48 -8.30 15.68
N LEU A 11 -35.37 -8.18 14.35
CA LEU A 11 -34.09 -8.19 13.66
C LEU A 11 -33.25 -6.96 14.02
N ALA A 12 -33.86 -5.77 14.07
CA ALA A 12 -33.19 -4.54 14.48
C ALA A 12 -32.65 -4.62 15.93
N VAL A 13 -33.42 -5.22 16.84
CA VAL A 13 -33.01 -5.42 18.24
C VAL A 13 -31.82 -6.38 18.33
N VAL A 14 -31.83 -7.49 17.60
CA VAL A 14 -30.72 -8.44 17.59
C VAL A 14 -29.43 -7.80 17.04
N ALA A 15 -29.54 -7.03 15.96
CA ALA A 15 -28.40 -6.29 15.39
C ALA A 15 -27.84 -5.25 16.37
N ALA A 16 -28.71 -4.50 17.06
CA ALA A 16 -28.30 -3.52 18.05
C ALA A 16 -27.58 -4.18 19.25
N ILE A 17 -28.10 -5.29 19.76
CA ILE A 17 -27.47 -6.03 20.87
C ILE A 17 -26.10 -6.57 20.44
N ALA A 18 -25.99 -7.15 19.25
CA ALA A 18 -24.72 -7.65 18.71
C ALA A 18 -23.68 -6.52 18.55
N GLY A 19 -24.11 -5.36 18.04
CA GLY A 19 -23.27 -4.17 17.91
C GLY A 19 -22.76 -3.66 19.26
N ILE A 20 -23.64 -3.56 20.27
CA ILE A 20 -23.28 -3.10 21.61
C ILE A 20 -22.30 -4.06 22.29
N VAL A 21 -22.48 -5.38 22.16
CA VAL A 21 -21.55 -6.37 22.73
C VAL A 21 -20.16 -6.28 22.09
N ARG A 22 -20.09 -6.10 20.76
CA ARG A 22 -18.82 -5.99 20.05
C ARG A 22 -18.10 -4.68 20.39
N ASN A 23 -18.84 -3.58 20.51
CA ASN A 23 -18.29 -2.27 20.86
C ASN A 23 -17.78 -2.21 22.32
N ARG A 24 -18.47 -2.90 23.25
CA ARG A 24 -18.01 -3.03 24.64
C ARG A 24 -16.72 -3.85 24.79
N LYS A 25 -16.48 -4.85 23.93
CA LYS A 25 -15.20 -5.57 23.89
C LYS A 25 -14.05 -4.70 23.37
N LEU A 26 -14.32 -3.74 22.47
CA LEU A 26 -13.32 -2.82 21.94
C LEU A 26 -12.98 -1.71 22.96
N GLN A 27 -13.97 -1.16 23.66
CA GLN A 27 -13.73 -0.15 24.70
C GLN A 27 -12.94 -0.69 25.91
N LYS A 28 -13.13 -1.97 26.27
CA LYS A 28 -12.33 -2.63 27.32
C LYS A 28 -10.83 -2.74 27.00
N LYS A 29 -10.42 -2.59 25.74
CA LYS A 29 -9.01 -2.55 25.35
C LYS A 29 -8.40 -1.15 25.43
N ILE A 30 -9.23 -0.10 25.62
CA ILE A 30 -8.79 1.29 25.71
C ILE A 30 -8.70 1.74 27.18
N ASP A 31 -9.60 1.25 28.04
CA ASP A 31 -9.67 1.63 29.47
C ASP A 31 -8.62 0.96 30.38
N ASN A 32 -7.73 0.12 29.83
CA ASN A 32 -6.72 -0.62 30.62
C ASN A 32 -5.38 0.12 30.83
N GLY A 33 -5.28 1.39 30.43
CA GLY A 33 -4.36 2.34 31.07
C GLY A 33 -2.87 2.01 31.09
N GLU A 34 -2.28 1.59 29.97
CA GLU A 34 -0.81 1.59 29.79
C GLU A 34 -0.44 2.35 28.52
N LEU A 35 -0.34 3.68 28.65
CA LEU A 35 0.72 4.40 27.97
C LEU A 35 1.99 4.12 28.78
N ASP A 36 2.74 3.09 28.42
CA ASP A 36 4.14 3.02 28.79
C ASP A 36 4.96 2.37 27.67
N ALA A 37 6.02 3.09 27.31
CA ALA A 37 7.05 2.75 26.32
C ALA A 37 6.64 2.48 24.86
N MET A 38 7.34 3.18 23.98
CA MET A 38 7.40 2.97 22.53
C MET A 38 7.57 1.47 22.20
N PRO A 39 6.74 0.87 21.32
CA PRO A 39 6.91 -0.54 21.01
C PRO A 39 8.20 -0.72 20.22
N GLU A 40 9.04 -1.64 20.69
CA GLU A 40 10.06 -2.27 19.85
C GLU A 40 9.35 -2.81 18.60
N VAL A 41 9.94 -2.58 17.42
CA VAL A 41 9.39 -3.00 16.13
C VAL A 41 9.22 -4.52 16.13
N GLN A 42 8.04 -4.98 16.53
CA GLN A 42 7.55 -6.30 16.16
C GLN A 42 7.10 -6.19 14.71
N GLU A 43 7.75 -6.94 13.82
CA GLU A 43 7.22 -7.23 12.50
C GLU A 43 5.82 -7.82 12.70
N VAL A 44 4.80 -6.99 12.45
CA VAL A 44 3.43 -7.46 12.49
C VAL A 44 3.27 -8.32 11.25
N ASP A 45 3.34 -9.64 11.47
CA ASP A 45 2.72 -10.62 10.60
C ASP A 45 1.29 -10.13 10.35
N ILE A 46 1.03 -9.74 9.11
CA ILE A 46 -0.30 -9.35 8.67
C ILE A 46 -1.09 -10.65 8.60
N GLU A 47 -1.56 -11.10 9.77
CA GLU A 47 -2.58 -12.11 9.91
C GLU A 47 -3.86 -11.53 9.33
N CYS A 48 -4.01 -11.70 8.02
CA CYS A 48 -5.20 -11.35 7.27
C CYS A 48 -6.37 -12.17 7.83
N CYS A 49 -7.33 -11.48 8.44
CA CYS A 49 -8.57 -12.02 8.99
C CYS A 49 -9.26 -12.95 7.98
N GLY A 50 -9.20 -14.27 8.24
CA GLY A 50 -9.62 -15.40 7.37
C GLY A 50 -11.09 -15.49 6.97
N GLN A 51 -11.66 -14.42 6.43
CA GLN A 51 -12.94 -14.40 5.72
C GLN A 51 -12.80 -13.79 4.31
N HIS A 52 -11.58 -13.65 3.80
CA HIS A 52 -11.34 -13.61 2.35
C HIS A 52 -10.77 -14.95 1.95
N GLU A 53 -11.32 -15.52 0.89
CA GLU A 53 -10.75 -16.68 0.21
C GLU A 53 -9.24 -16.48 0.04
N VAL A 54 -8.52 -17.41 0.63
CA VAL A 54 -7.09 -17.65 0.60
C VAL A 54 -6.41 -17.22 -0.71
N CYS A 55 -5.47 -16.28 -0.60
CA CYS A 55 -4.19 -16.22 -1.32
C CYS A 55 -4.13 -16.37 -2.85
N GLU A 56 -4.94 -15.66 -3.64
CA GLU A 56 -4.46 -15.28 -4.98
C GLU A 56 -3.34 -14.24 -4.90
N LYS A 57 -3.32 -13.42 -3.85
CA LYS A 57 -2.29 -12.39 -3.67
C LYS A 57 -0.91 -12.98 -3.38
N GLU A 58 -0.79 -14.09 -2.66
CA GLU A 58 0.53 -14.74 -2.49
C GLU A 58 0.98 -15.49 -3.74
N SER A 59 0.09 -16.06 -4.55
CA SER A 59 0.47 -16.63 -5.85
C SER A 59 0.90 -15.57 -6.86
N LEU A 60 0.28 -14.37 -6.83
CA LEU A 60 0.64 -13.24 -7.70
C LEU A 60 1.86 -12.48 -7.18
N LEU A 61 2.05 -12.36 -5.86
CA LEU A 61 3.23 -11.72 -5.25
C LEU A 61 4.46 -12.64 -5.26
N ALA A 62 4.28 -13.97 -5.20
CA ALA A 62 5.37 -14.93 -5.41
C ALA A 62 5.85 -14.96 -6.87
N ALA A 63 4.99 -14.57 -7.83
CA ALA A 63 5.37 -14.38 -9.23
C ALA A 63 6.09 -13.03 -9.50
N VAL A 64 5.99 -12.08 -8.56
CA VAL A 64 6.62 -10.76 -8.65
C VAL A 64 7.93 -10.80 -7.86
N SER A 65 8.98 -11.28 -8.54
CA SER A 65 10.35 -11.45 -8.00
C SER A 65 10.78 -10.27 -7.11
N LYS A 66 11.00 -10.49 -5.81
CA LYS A 66 11.52 -9.46 -4.89
C LYS A 66 12.96 -9.02 -5.20
N LYS A 67 13.59 -9.59 -6.23
CA LYS A 67 14.93 -9.20 -6.67
C LYS A 67 14.89 -7.74 -7.15
N ILE A 68 15.75 -6.92 -6.57
CA ILE A 68 16.03 -5.56 -7.03
C ILE A 68 16.97 -5.66 -8.24
N GLU A 69 16.61 -4.99 -9.31
CA GLU A 69 17.43 -4.78 -10.51
C GLU A 69 17.79 -3.29 -10.56
N TYR A 70 19.06 -2.97 -10.77
CA TYR A 70 19.56 -1.60 -10.81
C TYR A 70 19.71 -1.16 -12.26
N TYR A 71 19.44 0.12 -12.52
CA TYR A 71 19.41 0.72 -13.85
C TYR A 71 20.41 1.89 -13.94
N ASP A 72 21.61 1.70 -13.39
CA ASP A 72 22.63 2.75 -13.24
C ASP A 72 22.10 3.99 -12.49
N ASP A 73 21.26 3.77 -11.47
CA ASP A 73 20.51 4.78 -10.74
C ASP A 73 20.74 4.75 -9.21
N GLU A 74 21.86 4.16 -8.78
CA GLU A 74 22.23 3.99 -7.37
C GLU A 74 22.37 5.33 -6.63
N GLU A 75 22.64 6.43 -7.34
CA GLU A 75 22.69 7.77 -6.74
C GLU A 75 21.36 8.20 -6.11
N LEU A 76 20.24 7.63 -6.58
CA LEU A 76 18.91 7.89 -6.03
C LEU A 76 18.68 7.18 -4.69
N ASP A 77 19.55 6.25 -4.26
CA ASP A 77 19.42 5.55 -2.97
C ASP A 77 19.50 6.50 -1.77
N LYS A 78 20.09 7.68 -1.94
CA LYS A 78 20.07 8.74 -0.91
C LYS A 78 18.67 9.25 -0.59
N TYR A 79 17.67 8.93 -1.42
CA TYR A 79 16.27 9.32 -1.25
C TYR A 79 15.38 8.24 -0.62
N ILE A 80 15.93 7.09 -0.19
CA ILE A 80 15.15 6.05 0.49
C ILE A 80 14.38 6.62 1.68
N GLY A 81 13.06 6.36 1.74
CA GLY A 81 12.18 6.87 2.78
C GLY A 81 11.79 8.34 2.65
N THR A 82 12.23 9.02 1.58
CA THR A 82 11.76 10.38 1.24
C THR A 82 10.40 10.30 0.57
N ALA A 83 9.46 11.14 1.00
CA ALA A 83 8.13 11.21 0.41
C ALA A 83 8.17 11.97 -0.93
N ALA A 84 7.30 11.58 -1.87
CA ALA A 84 7.26 12.14 -3.22
C ALA A 84 7.04 13.68 -3.28
N ASP A 85 6.39 14.24 -2.27
CA ASP A 85 6.07 15.67 -2.14
C ASP A 85 7.16 16.48 -1.43
N ARG A 86 8.27 15.84 -1.04
CA ARG A 86 9.37 16.47 -0.29
C ARG A 86 10.62 16.72 -1.10
N TYR A 87 10.63 16.35 -2.38
CA TYR A 87 11.78 16.59 -3.24
C TYR A 87 11.91 18.09 -3.55
N THR A 88 13.14 18.60 -3.55
CA THR A 88 13.42 19.92 -4.13
C THR A 88 13.51 19.82 -5.65
N PRO A 89 13.33 20.91 -6.41
CA PRO A 89 13.44 20.90 -7.86
C PRO A 89 14.76 20.29 -8.37
N GLU A 90 15.86 20.51 -7.64
CA GLU A 90 17.17 19.95 -7.98
C GLU A 90 17.21 18.43 -7.79
N GLN A 91 16.56 17.92 -6.74
CA GLN A 91 16.47 16.49 -6.49
C GLN A 91 15.59 15.81 -7.53
N GLU A 92 14.46 16.42 -7.91
CA GLU A 92 13.61 15.94 -9.00
C GLU A 92 14.35 15.86 -10.34
N GLU A 93 15.31 16.76 -10.57
CA GLU A 93 16.13 16.73 -11.79
C GLU A 93 17.01 15.49 -11.86
N GLU A 94 17.54 15.01 -10.73
CA GLU A 94 18.31 13.76 -10.71
C GLU A 94 17.46 12.54 -11.12
N PHE A 95 16.18 12.51 -10.74
CA PHE A 95 15.25 11.49 -11.24
C PHE A 95 14.99 11.63 -12.75
N ARG A 96 14.93 12.87 -13.25
CA ARG A 96 14.74 13.15 -14.69
C ARG A 96 15.95 12.74 -15.51
N ASP A 97 17.16 12.98 -15.03
CA ASP A 97 18.40 12.60 -15.71
C ASP A 97 18.46 11.08 -15.94
N VAL A 98 18.14 10.29 -14.91
CA VAL A 98 18.01 8.84 -15.03
C VAL A 98 16.87 8.46 -15.98
N PHE A 99 15.68 9.06 -15.80
CA PHE A 99 14.50 8.72 -16.58
C PHE A 99 14.67 8.98 -18.08
N TYR A 100 15.28 10.12 -18.46
CA TYR A 100 15.45 10.51 -19.87
C TYR A 100 16.60 9.81 -20.57
N THR A 101 17.55 9.22 -19.83
CA THR A 101 18.61 8.39 -20.40
C THR A 101 18.21 6.93 -20.55
N MET A 102 17.10 6.52 -19.93
CA MET A 102 16.60 5.15 -19.94
C MET A 102 15.81 4.82 -21.21
N GLN A 103 15.91 3.56 -21.65
CA GLN A 103 15.04 3.06 -22.71
C GLN A 103 13.61 2.92 -22.21
N SER A 104 12.63 3.21 -23.08
CA SER A 104 11.21 3.07 -22.74
C SER A 104 10.85 1.65 -22.27
N GLU A 105 11.61 0.63 -22.71
CA GLU A 105 11.44 -0.77 -22.34
C GLU A 105 11.77 -1.09 -20.86
N ASP A 106 12.64 -0.28 -20.26
CA ASP A 106 13.17 -0.48 -18.91
C ASP A 106 12.39 0.31 -17.85
N VAL A 107 11.66 1.36 -18.25
CA VAL A 107 10.92 2.27 -17.35
C VAL A 107 10.03 1.53 -16.34
N ALA A 108 9.29 0.52 -16.77
CA ALA A 108 8.43 -0.25 -15.88
C ALA A 108 9.23 -1.05 -14.82
N GLY A 109 10.38 -1.60 -15.21
CA GLY A 109 11.28 -2.31 -14.31
C GLY A 109 11.99 -1.38 -13.34
N TRP A 110 12.40 -0.20 -13.81
CA TRP A 110 13.01 0.84 -12.98
C TRP A 110 12.06 1.38 -11.91
N VAL A 111 10.83 1.74 -12.28
CA VAL A 111 9.81 2.19 -11.30
C VAL A 111 9.56 1.13 -10.24
N ARG A 112 9.54 -0.15 -10.65
CA ARG A 112 9.41 -1.27 -9.74
C ARG A 112 10.63 -1.40 -8.82
N SER A 113 11.85 -1.20 -9.32
CA SER A 113 13.08 -1.18 -8.53
C SER A 113 13.05 -0.08 -7.46
N LEU A 114 12.67 1.14 -7.83
CA LEU A 114 12.50 2.26 -6.88
C LEU A 114 11.51 1.92 -5.76
N GLN A 115 10.36 1.35 -6.11
CA GLN A 115 9.36 0.91 -5.14
C GLN A 115 9.89 -0.16 -4.18
N LEU A 116 10.65 -1.14 -4.69
CA LEU A 116 11.27 -2.18 -3.85
C LEU A 116 12.34 -1.61 -2.91
N ARG A 117 13.06 -0.57 -3.34
CA ARG A 117 14.04 0.16 -2.51
C ARG A 117 13.40 1.15 -1.53
N GLY A 118 12.10 1.44 -1.66
CA GLY A 118 11.43 2.43 -0.83
C GLY A 118 11.75 3.89 -1.23
N ILE A 119 12.06 4.11 -2.50
CA ILE A 119 12.27 5.43 -3.09
C ILE A 119 10.96 5.82 -3.78
N ALA A 120 10.34 6.91 -3.33
CA ALA A 120 9.12 7.41 -3.95
C ALA A 120 9.47 8.18 -5.23
N LEU A 121 8.76 7.93 -6.33
CA LEU A 121 8.92 8.73 -7.55
C LEU A 121 8.32 10.14 -7.34
N PRO A 122 8.98 11.23 -7.78
CA PRO A 122 8.42 12.58 -7.75
C PRO A 122 7.10 12.71 -8.52
N ASP A 123 6.17 13.53 -8.03
CA ASP A 123 4.84 13.67 -8.63
C ASP A 123 4.86 14.21 -10.06
N ASN A 124 5.82 15.09 -10.38
CA ASN A 124 5.95 15.70 -11.70
C ASN A 124 6.44 14.75 -12.80
N ILE A 125 7.08 13.63 -12.44
CA ILE A 125 7.57 12.62 -13.39
C ILE A 125 6.56 11.47 -13.54
N LYS A 126 5.64 11.30 -12.57
CA LYS A 126 4.64 10.21 -12.57
C LYS A 126 3.78 10.17 -13.82
N ASP A 127 3.34 11.33 -14.31
CA ASP A 127 2.45 11.39 -15.48
C ASP A 127 3.14 10.91 -16.76
N GLU A 128 4.39 11.31 -16.99
CA GLU A 128 5.21 10.86 -18.13
C GLU A 128 5.50 9.37 -18.06
N VAL A 129 5.89 8.88 -16.88
CA VAL A 129 6.11 7.45 -16.63
C VAL A 129 4.84 6.65 -16.88
N PHE A 130 3.67 7.13 -16.43
CA PHE A 130 2.40 6.46 -16.64
C PHE A 130 2.04 6.35 -18.11
N LEU A 131 2.29 7.38 -18.91
CA LEU A 131 2.08 7.36 -20.35
C LEU A 131 2.91 6.25 -21.02
N ILE A 132 4.23 6.21 -20.76
CA ILE A 132 5.14 5.24 -21.38
C ILE A 132 4.80 3.80 -20.98
N VAL A 133 4.50 3.57 -19.70
CA VAL A 133 4.13 2.23 -19.21
C VAL A 133 2.74 1.82 -19.71
N GLY A 134 1.80 2.77 -19.79
CA GLY A 134 0.46 2.56 -20.31
C GLY A 134 0.45 2.16 -21.78
N GLU A 135 1.15 2.92 -22.63
CA GLU A 135 1.29 2.63 -24.08
C GLU A 135 1.85 1.22 -24.32
N ARG A 136 2.79 0.74 -23.50
CA ARG A 136 3.33 -0.61 -23.66
C ARG A 136 2.37 -1.72 -23.26
N ARG A 137 1.45 -1.48 -22.32
CA ARG A 137 0.43 -2.47 -21.94
C ARG A 137 -0.64 -2.64 -23.00
N GLU A 138 -0.92 -1.61 -23.79
CA GLU A 138 -1.89 -1.69 -24.89
C GLU A 138 -1.31 -2.35 -26.15
N ASN A 139 0.02 -2.32 -26.31
CA ASN A 139 0.73 -2.89 -27.45
C ASN A 139 1.12 -4.38 -27.29
N HIS A 140 0.77 -5.02 -26.17
CA HIS A 140 1.03 -6.44 -25.86
C HIS A 140 -0.25 -7.23 -25.65
#